data_AF-A0A4Z2F2N4-F1
#
_entry.id   AF-A0A4Z2F2N4-F1
#
_cell.length_a   1.000
_cell.length_b   1.000
_cell.length_c   1.000
_cell.angle_alpha   90.00
_cell.angle_beta   90.00
_cell.angle_gamma   90.00
#
_symmetry.space_group_name_H-M   'P 1'
#
loop_
_entity.id
_entity.type
_entity.pdbx_description
1 polymer ?
#
loop_
_entity_poly.entity_id
_entity_poly.type
_entity_poly.pdbx_seq_one_letter_code
_entity_poly.pdbx_strand_id
1 'polypeptide(L)'
;MKEFPLLSMFNLHENLLEALLELQGYADVQAVLAKYDDISLPKSATICYTAALLKARAVSDKFSPEAASRRGLSTAEMNAVEAIHRAVEFNPHVPKFLSTLFAPLNFIMEKVESILPSSLWHQLTRI
;
A
#
# COMPACT_ATOMS: atom_id res chain seq x y z
N MET A 1 5.15 -41.28 4.84
CA MET A 1 4.48 -40.07 5.37
C MET A 1 4.03 -39.25 4.16
N LYS A 2 2.73 -39.02 4.00
CA LYS A 2 2.21 -38.11 2.96
C LYS A 2 2.62 -36.70 3.35
N GLU A 3 3.33 -36.00 2.47
CA GLU A 3 3.52 -34.56 2.62
C GLU A 3 2.15 -33.92 2.62
N PHE A 4 1.73 -33.40 3.78
CA PHE A 4 0.54 -32.59 3.88
C PHE A 4 0.81 -31.29 3.12
N PRO A 5 -0.07 -30.85 2.21
CA PRO A 5 0.27 -29.77 1.31
C PRO A 5 0.43 -28.49 2.14
N LEU A 6 1.63 -27.92 2.16
CA LEU A 6 1.89 -26.57 2.67
C LEU A 6 0.92 -25.55 2.02
N LEU A 7 0.46 -25.83 0.80
CA LEU A 7 -0.64 -25.14 0.10
C LEU A 7 -1.94 -25.05 0.91
N SER A 8 -2.30 -26.04 1.72
CA SER A 8 -3.51 -25.99 2.57
C SER A 8 -3.37 -25.02 3.73
N MET A 9 -2.14 -24.78 4.20
CA MET A 9 -1.87 -23.90 5.34
C MET A 9 -1.92 -22.43 4.93
N PHE A 10 -1.36 -22.07 3.75
CA PHE A 10 -1.50 -20.73 3.17
C PHE A 10 -2.98 -20.33 3.03
N ASN A 11 -3.80 -21.23 2.49
CA ASN A 11 -5.23 -20.98 2.32
C ASN A 11 -5.94 -20.76 3.66
N LEU A 12 -5.60 -21.51 4.72
CA LEU A 12 -6.29 -21.37 6.01
C LEU A 12 -6.11 -19.97 6.61
N HIS A 13 -4.90 -19.42 6.51
CA HIS A 13 -4.60 -18.14 7.13
C HIS A 13 -5.08 -16.96 6.30
N GLU A 14 -5.04 -17.05 4.97
CA GLU A 14 -5.68 -16.06 4.11
C GLU A 14 -7.20 -16.04 4.31
N ASN A 15 -7.82 -17.21 4.44
CA ASN A 15 -9.24 -17.33 4.78
C ASN A 15 -9.56 -16.75 6.17
N LEU A 16 -8.67 -16.94 7.15
CA LEU A 16 -8.82 -16.33 8.47
C LEU A 16 -8.68 -14.80 8.41
N LEU A 17 -7.71 -14.29 7.65
CA LEU A 17 -7.57 -12.84 7.43
C LEU A 17 -8.80 -12.27 6.75
N GLU A 18 -9.33 -12.94 5.74
CA GLU A 18 -10.55 -12.56 5.03
C GLU A 18 -11.75 -12.52 5.98
N ALA A 19 -11.99 -13.59 6.75
CA ALA A 19 -13.08 -13.64 7.73
C ALA A 19 -12.97 -12.55 8.81
N LEU A 20 -11.76 -12.28 9.32
CA LEU A 20 -11.53 -11.21 10.31
C LEU A 20 -11.74 -9.82 9.71
N LEU A 21 -11.37 -9.61 8.45
CA LEU A 21 -11.62 -8.36 7.73
C LEU A 21 -13.11 -8.14 7.48
N GLU A 22 -13.86 -9.18 7.09
CA GLU A 22 -15.32 -9.13 6.94
C GLU A 22 -16.03 -8.75 8.25
N LEU A 23 -15.55 -9.28 9.37
CA LEU A 23 -16.04 -8.96 10.70
C LEU A 23 -15.54 -7.60 11.24
N GLN A 24 -14.74 -6.86 10.47
CA GLN A 24 -14.09 -5.61 10.89
C GLN A 24 -13.21 -5.77 12.15
N GLY A 25 -12.72 -6.99 12.42
CA GLY A 25 -11.90 -7.36 13.56
C GLY A 25 -10.43 -6.96 13.39
N TYR A 26 -10.14 -5.69 13.14
CA TYR A 26 -8.80 -5.22 12.74
C TYR A 26 -7.69 -5.48 13.77
N ALA A 27 -8.02 -5.47 15.06
CA ALA A 27 -7.07 -5.80 16.12
C ALA A 27 -6.62 -7.27 16.03
N ASP A 28 -7.55 -8.18 15.74
CA ASP A 28 -7.26 -9.59 15.56
C ASP A 28 -6.46 -9.84 14.28
N VAL A 29 -6.76 -9.09 13.20
CA VAL A 29 -5.95 -9.12 11.97
C VAL A 29 -4.51 -8.71 12.27
N GLN A 30 -4.29 -7.64 13.06
CA GLN A 30 -2.94 -7.24 13.46
C GLN A 30 -2.23 -8.30 14.31
N ALA A 31 -2.93 -8.96 15.23
CA ALA A 31 -2.36 -10.02 16.06
C ALA A 31 -1.96 -11.25 15.22
N VAL A 32 -2.75 -11.61 14.21
CA VAL A 32 -2.40 -12.67 13.25
C VAL A 32 -1.15 -12.27 12.46
N LEU A 33 -1.11 -11.05 11.93
CA LEU A 33 0.03 -10.55 11.16
C LEU A 33 1.33 -10.45 11.97
N ALA A 34 1.26 -10.09 13.26
CA ALA A 34 2.45 -10.05 14.12
C ALA A 34 3.15 -11.42 14.21
N LYS A 35 2.38 -12.51 14.24
CA LYS A 35 2.94 -13.87 14.22
C LYS A 35 3.66 -14.22 12.91
N TYR A 36 3.34 -13.54 11.80
CA TYR A 36 4.04 -13.68 10.52
C TYR A 36 5.33 -12.89 10.42
N ASP A 37 5.49 -11.85 11.25
CA ASP A 37 6.76 -11.14 11.35
C ASP A 37 7.74 -11.91 12.27
N ASP A 38 7.25 -12.60 13.30
CA ASP A 38 8.07 -13.38 14.24
C ASP A 38 8.50 -14.76 13.71
N ILE A 39 7.58 -15.45 13.02
CA ILE A 39 7.84 -16.75 12.43
C ILE A 39 8.10 -16.45 10.96
N SER A 40 9.30 -16.75 10.45
CA SER A 40 9.72 -16.54 9.05
C SER A 40 8.95 -17.43 8.06
N LEU A 41 7.63 -17.43 8.16
CA LEU A 41 6.70 -18.08 7.28
C LEU A 41 6.78 -17.38 5.92
N PRO A 42 6.60 -18.13 4.83
CA PRO A 42 6.50 -17.53 3.51
C PRO A 42 5.37 -16.49 3.50
N LYS A 43 5.72 -15.22 3.24
CA LYS A 43 4.76 -14.13 3.12
C LYS A 43 4.07 -14.25 1.77
N SER A 44 2.74 -14.20 1.75
CA SER A 44 1.98 -14.04 0.50
C SER A 44 1.76 -12.56 0.20
N ALA A 45 1.40 -12.25 -1.04
CA ALA A 45 1.03 -10.89 -1.41
C ALA A 45 -0.12 -10.40 -0.52
N THR A 46 -1.15 -11.23 -0.32
CA THR A 46 -2.30 -10.94 0.55
C THR A 46 -1.85 -10.50 1.95
N ILE A 47 -0.96 -11.25 2.59
CA ILE A 47 -0.44 -10.92 3.94
C ILE A 47 0.31 -9.58 3.93
N CYS A 48 1.23 -9.38 2.99
CA CYS A 48 2.01 -8.15 2.86
C CYS A 48 1.12 -6.92 2.62
N TYR A 49 0.14 -7.04 1.73
CA TYR A 49 -0.80 -5.97 1.42
C TYR A 49 -1.71 -5.67 2.61
N THR A 50 -2.30 -6.67 3.27
CA THR A 50 -3.16 -6.46 4.44
C THR A 50 -2.39 -5.77 5.57
N ALA A 51 -1.16 -6.17 5.84
CA ALA A 51 -0.31 -5.51 6.84
C ALA A 51 -0.02 -4.05 6.50
N ALA A 52 0.33 -3.77 5.24
CA ALA A 52 0.60 -2.41 4.77
C ALA A 52 -0.65 -1.52 4.87
N LEU A 53 -1.80 -2.02 4.41
CA LEU A 53 -3.07 -1.28 4.43
C LEU A 53 -3.55 -0.99 5.84
N LEU A 54 -3.36 -1.91 6.79
CA LEU A 54 -3.69 -1.65 8.20
C LEU A 54 -2.80 -0.59 8.84
N LYS A 55 -1.50 -0.58 8.53
CA LYS A 55 -0.58 0.47 8.98
C LYS A 55 -0.97 1.83 8.37
N ALA A 56 -1.32 1.86 7.09
CA ALA A 56 -1.81 3.05 6.42
C ALA A 56 -3.11 3.58 7.04
N ARG A 57 -4.06 2.70 7.32
CA ARG A 57 -5.31 3.06 7.98
C ARG A 57 -5.08 3.62 9.39
N ALA A 58 -4.17 3.04 10.15
CA ALA A 58 -3.87 3.51 11.51
C ALA A 58 -3.38 4.97 11.55
N VAL A 59 -2.79 5.46 10.45
CA VAL A 59 -2.33 6.85 10.33
C VAL A 59 -3.31 7.74 9.55
N SER A 60 -4.17 7.18 8.70
CA SER A 60 -5.04 7.96 7.79
C SER A 60 -6.02 8.87 8.51
N ASP A 61 -6.61 8.41 9.62
CA ASP A 61 -7.65 9.17 10.34
C ASP A 61 -7.09 10.45 10.98
N LYS A 62 -5.77 10.54 11.15
CA LYS A 62 -5.06 11.66 11.78
C LYS A 62 -4.12 12.38 10.80
N PHE A 63 -4.07 11.93 9.55
CA PHE A 63 -3.17 12.50 8.56
C PHE A 63 -3.67 13.87 8.11
N SER A 64 -2.78 14.88 8.13
CA SER A 64 -3.02 16.20 7.55
C SER A 64 -1.93 16.50 6.52
N PRO A 65 -2.28 16.70 5.24
CA PRO A 65 -1.32 17.09 4.19
C PRO A 65 -0.55 18.38 4.53
N GLU A 66 -1.22 19.37 5.11
CA GLU A 66 -0.64 20.67 5.47
C GLU A 66 0.32 20.56 6.66
N ALA A 67 0.03 19.65 7.60
CA ALA A 67 0.94 19.35 8.70
C ALA A 67 2.17 18.60 8.17
N ALA A 68 1.95 17.58 7.34
CA ALA A 68 3.03 16.77 6.75
C ALA A 68 3.96 17.61 5.87
N SER A 69 3.43 18.56 5.08
CA SER A 69 4.24 19.47 4.26
C SER A 69 5.16 20.36 5.10
N ARG A 70 4.75 20.74 6.32
CA ARG A 70 5.54 21.63 7.19
C ARG A 70 6.54 20.90 8.09
N ARG A 71 6.16 19.75 8.64
CA ARG A 71 6.95 19.02 9.64
C ARG A 71 7.59 17.72 9.10
N GLY A 72 7.30 17.36 7.86
CA GLY A 72 7.58 16.04 7.32
C GLY A 72 6.65 14.95 7.88
N LEU A 73 6.86 13.71 7.43
CA LEU A 73 6.14 12.55 7.92
C LEU A 73 6.63 12.18 9.33
N SER A 74 5.70 11.83 10.21
CA SER A 74 6.01 11.17 11.48
C SER A 74 6.58 9.78 11.24
N THR A 75 7.20 9.21 12.26
CA THR A 75 7.70 7.82 12.21
C THR A 75 6.61 6.82 11.87
N ALA A 76 5.39 7.00 12.38
CA ALA A 76 4.27 6.11 12.08
C ALA A 76 3.84 6.23 10.61
N GLU A 77 3.75 7.46 10.08
CA GLU A 77 3.42 7.74 8.68
C GLU A 77 4.51 7.17 7.74
N MET A 78 5.79 7.34 8.09
CA MET A 78 6.92 6.79 7.34
C MET A 78 6.90 5.25 7.32
N ASN A 79 6.67 4.62 8.48
CA ASN A 79 6.56 3.17 8.59
C ASN A 79 5.39 2.61 7.75
N ALA A 80 4.29 3.35 7.62
CA ALA A 80 3.18 2.97 6.75
C ALA A 80 3.56 3.07 5.27
N VAL A 81 4.26 4.14 4.87
CA VAL A 81 4.76 4.34 3.50
C VAL A 81 5.72 3.21 3.11
N GLU A 82 6.70 2.90 3.96
CA GLU A 82 7.66 1.82 3.73
C GLU A 82 6.95 0.45 3.62
N ALA A 83 5.94 0.21 4.45
CA ALA A 83 5.17 -1.04 4.38
C ALA A 83 4.41 -1.16 3.05
N ILE A 84 3.79 -0.08 2.56
CA ILE A 84 3.14 -0.05 1.23
C ILE A 84 4.16 -0.29 0.13
N HIS A 85 5.31 0.39 0.18
CA HIS A 85 6.35 0.25 -0.83
C HIS A 85 6.83 -1.20 -0.94
N ARG A 86 7.14 -1.82 0.20
CA ARG A 86 7.56 -3.23 0.27
C ARG A 86 6.47 -4.19 -0.21
N ALA A 87 5.20 -3.93 0.11
CA ALA A 87 4.09 -4.74 -0.37
C ALA A 87 3.93 -4.65 -1.90
N VAL A 88 4.15 -3.46 -2.47
CA VAL A 88 4.13 -3.24 -3.93
C VAL A 88 5.29 -3.95 -4.61
N GLU A 89 6.50 -3.87 -4.07
CA GLU A 89 7.67 -4.58 -4.60
C GLU A 89 7.52 -6.10 -4.52
N PHE A 90 6.80 -6.59 -3.51
CA PHE A 90 6.53 -8.01 -3.35
C PHE A 90 5.72 -8.60 -4.52
N ASN A 91 4.92 -7.78 -5.22
CA ASN A 91 4.16 -8.22 -6.39
C ASN A 91 4.86 -7.79 -7.70
N PRO A 92 5.46 -8.72 -8.47
CA PRO A 92 6.22 -8.39 -9.68
C PRO A 92 5.39 -7.73 -10.79
N HIS A 93 4.06 -7.82 -10.73
CA HIS A 93 3.17 -7.21 -11.71
C HIS A 93 2.88 -5.74 -11.41
N VAL A 94 2.97 -5.30 -10.16
CA VAL A 94 2.53 -3.96 -9.77
C VAL A 94 3.48 -2.87 -10.28
N PRO A 95 4.82 -2.98 -10.16
CA PRO A 95 5.73 -2.00 -10.78
C PRO A 95 5.52 -1.89 -12.29
N LYS A 96 5.30 -3.03 -12.97
CA LYS A 96 5.05 -3.05 -14.42
C LYS A 96 3.73 -2.39 -14.80
N PHE A 97 2.67 -2.67 -14.05
CA PHE A 97 1.37 -2.02 -14.23
C PHE A 97 1.45 -0.50 -14.00
N LEU A 98 2.06 -0.06 -12.89
CA LEU A 98 2.27 1.35 -12.59
C LEU A 98 3.08 2.05 -13.69
N SER A 99 4.18 1.45 -14.16
CA SER A 99 4.96 2.01 -15.27
C SER A 99 4.14 2.18 -16.56
N THR A 100 3.21 1.26 -16.82
CA THR A 100 2.31 1.31 -17.98
C THR A 100 1.24 2.38 -17.84
N LEU A 101 0.81 2.72 -16.62
CA LEU A 101 -0.10 3.84 -16.35
C LEU A 101 0.61 5.19 -16.39
N PHE A 102 1.81 5.28 -15.80
CA PHE A 102 2.53 6.55 -15.69
C PHE A 102 3.06 7.05 -17.04
N ALA A 103 3.45 6.18 -17.97
CA ALA A 103 3.92 6.59 -19.30
C ALA A 103 2.88 7.42 -20.10
N PRO A 104 1.64 6.96 -20.31
CA PRO A 104 0.62 7.76 -21.00
C PRO A 104 0.16 8.98 -20.19
N LEU A 105 0.14 8.90 -18.85
CA LEU A 105 -0.20 10.06 -18.00
C LEU A 105 0.85 11.17 -18.11
N ASN A 106 2.14 10.82 -18.04
CA ASN A 106 3.23 11.77 -18.24
C ASN A 106 3.20 12.38 -19.64
N PHE A 107 2.95 11.57 -20.66
CA PHE A 107 2.81 12.07 -22.04
C PHE A 107 1.65 13.07 -22.17
N ILE A 108 0.49 12.80 -21.56
CA ILE A 108 -0.65 13.73 -21.55
C ILE A 108 -0.27 15.01 -20.80
N MET A 109 0.42 14.90 -19.67
CA MET A 109 0.82 16.05 -18.86
C MET A 109 1.80 16.96 -19.61
N GLU A 110 2.80 16.38 -20.28
CA GLU A 110 3.75 17.11 -21.13
C GLU A 110 3.05 17.77 -22.34
N LYS A 111 2.06 17.08 -22.93
CA LYS A 111 1.21 17.67 -23.98
C LYS A 111 0.35 18.82 -23.47
N VAL A 112 -0.21 18.72 -22.28
CA VAL A 112 -1.03 19.76 -21.67
C VAL A 112 -0.17 20.98 -21.32
N GLU A 113 1.03 20.78 -20.76
CA GLU A 113 1.98 21.87 -20.49
C GLU A 113 2.46 22.57 -21.77
N SER A 114 2.70 21.81 -22.85
CA SER A 114 3.14 22.39 -24.12
C SER A 114 2.03 23.12 -24.90
N ILE A 115 0.76 22.86 -24.61
CA ILE A 115 -0.39 23.50 -25.27
C ILE A 115 -0.94 24.66 -24.42
N LEU A 116 -0.78 24.62 -23.10
CA LEU A 116 -1.25 25.68 -22.22
C LEU A 116 -0.29 26.89 -22.24
N PRO A 117 -0.79 28.10 -22.54
CA PRO A 117 -0.03 29.33 -22.36
C PRO A 117 0.50 29.43 -20.93
N SER A 118 1.78 29.80 -20.78
CA SER A 118 2.46 29.87 -19.47
C SER A 118 1.69 30.72 -18.45
N SER A 119 1.00 31.76 -18.90
CA SER A 119 0.13 32.62 -18.08
C SER A 119 -1.05 31.88 -17.45
N LEU A 120 -1.67 30.93 -18.17
CA LEU A 120 -2.80 30.13 -17.67
C LEU A 120 -2.32 29.02 -16.72
N TRP A 121 -1.17 28.41 -17.00
CA TRP A 121 -0.58 27.42 -16.11
C TRP A 121 -0.23 28.00 -14.74
N HIS A 122 0.34 29.21 -14.72
CA HIS A 122 0.65 29.93 -13.48
C HIS A 122 -0.61 30.38 -12.71
N GLN A 123 -1.75 30.57 -13.37
CA GLN A 123 -3.02 30.84 -12.70
C GLN A 123 -3.65 29.58 -12.11
N LEU A 124 -3.59 28.46 -12.83
CA LEU A 124 -4.14 27.18 -12.37
C LEU A 124 -3.38 26.56 -11.19
N THR A 125 -2.06 26.72 -11.15
CA THR A 125 -1.20 26.23 -10.05
C THR A 125 -1.30 27.06 -8.77
N ARG A 126 -2.05 28.16 -8.78
CA ARG A 126 -2.26 29.07 -7.66
C ARG A 126 -3.64 28.94 -6.98
N ILE A 127 -4.53 28.12 -7.53
CA ILE A 127 -5.86 27.80 -6.98
C ILE A 127 -5.72 26.54 -6.13
#